data_AF-A0A970D0I3-F1
#
_entry.id   AF-A0A970D0I3-F1
#
_cell.length_a   1.000
_cell.length_b   1.000
_cell.length_c   1.000
_cell.angle_alpha   90.00
_cell.angle_beta   90.00
_cell.angle_gamma   90.00
#
_symmetry.space_group_name_H-M   'P 1'
#
loop_
_entity.id
_entity.type
_entity.pdbx_description
1 polymer ?
#
loop_
_entity_poly.entity_id
_entity_poly.type
_entity_poly.pdbx_seq_one_letter_code
_entity_poly.pdbx_strand_id
1 'polypeptide(L)'
;MGMYKLTVSEEKFAELIWQNEPIGSGDLVKLSEKEMNWKKSTTYTVLKKLCEKGIFQNENAVVSSLISKDEYYAKQSIRFVEDTFGGSLPKFLTAFIRGKKLSNHQAEELKRLIDEHKEV
;
A
#
# COMPACT_ATOMS: atom_id res chain seq x y z
N MET A 1 1.03 17.38 -0.88
CA MET A 1 -0.13 16.67 -0.29
C MET A 1 0.31 15.24 -0.02
N GLY A 2 0.56 14.87 1.25
CA GLY A 2 1.13 13.55 1.57
C GLY A 2 0.14 12.42 1.34
N MET A 3 0.60 11.28 0.82
CA MET A 3 -0.24 10.11 0.57
C MET A 3 -0.88 9.59 1.86
N TYR A 4 -2.16 9.20 1.81
CA TYR A 4 -2.89 8.76 2.99
C TYR A 4 -2.37 7.41 3.51
N LYS A 5 -2.00 7.34 4.80
CA LYS A 5 -1.63 6.09 5.45
C LYS A 5 -2.89 5.38 5.95
N LEU A 6 -3.19 4.23 5.35
CA LEU A 6 -4.25 3.33 5.78
C LEU A 6 -4.00 2.87 7.23
N THR A 7 -5.07 2.84 8.03
CA THR A 7 -5.08 2.14 9.32
C THR A 7 -5.11 0.63 9.11
N VAL A 8 -4.78 -0.17 10.13
CA VAL A 8 -4.80 -1.65 10.04
C VAL A 8 -6.13 -2.20 9.49
N SER A 9 -7.24 -1.60 9.90
CA SER A 9 -8.58 -1.98 9.43
C SER A 9 -8.81 -1.60 7.97
N GLU A 10 -8.35 -0.42 7.56
CA GLU A 10 -8.42 0.04 6.17
C GLU A 10 -7.48 -0.74 5.25
N GLU A 11 -6.31 -1.17 5.72
CA GLU A 11 -5.39 -2.04 4.97
C GLU A 11 -6.03 -3.39 4.69
N LYS A 12 -6.66 -4.01 5.70
CA LYS A 12 -7.41 -5.27 5.49
C LYS A 12 -8.55 -5.10 4.50
N PHE A 13 -9.27 -3.98 4.55
CA PHE A 13 -10.34 -3.69 3.60
C PHE A 13 -9.83 -3.40 2.19
N ALA A 14 -8.73 -2.65 2.06
CA ALA A 14 -8.07 -2.38 0.79
C ALA A 14 -7.56 -3.68 0.14
N GLU A 15 -6.99 -4.59 0.92
CA GLU A 15 -6.58 -5.92 0.46
C GLU A 15 -7.76 -6.71 -0.12
N LEU A 16 -8.92 -6.69 0.56
CA LEU A 16 -10.13 -7.35 0.05
C LEU A 16 -10.57 -6.76 -1.29
N ILE A 17 -10.45 -5.44 -1.49
CA ILE A 17 -10.78 -4.80 -2.76
C ILE A 17 -9.77 -5.20 -3.84
N TRP A 18 -8.46 -5.02 -3.61
CA TRP A 18 -7.41 -5.36 -4.60
C TRP A 18 -7.46 -6.83 -5.04
N GLN A 19 -7.86 -7.75 -4.17
CA GLN A 19 -7.96 -9.17 -4.50
C GLN A 19 -9.19 -9.55 -5.33
N ASN A 20 -10.26 -8.73 -5.28
CA ASN A 20 -11.55 -9.08 -5.88
C ASN A 20 -12.01 -8.06 -6.93
N GLU A 21 -11.25 -6.99 -7.16
CA GLU A 21 -11.61 -5.98 -8.14
C GLU A 21 -11.56 -6.50 -9.58
N PRO A 22 -12.44 -6.00 -10.47
CA PRO A 22 -13.58 -5.12 -10.17
C PRO A 22 -14.69 -5.88 -9.41
N ILE A 23 -15.22 -5.29 -8.33
CA ILE A 23 -16.24 -5.92 -7.48
C ILE A 23 -17.48 -5.04 -7.34
N GLY A 24 -18.67 -5.64 -7.46
CA GLY A 24 -19.91 -4.94 -7.17
C GLY A 24 -19.98 -4.48 -5.71
N SER A 25 -20.40 -3.24 -5.45
CA SER A 25 -20.42 -2.67 -4.09
C SER A 25 -21.33 -3.44 -3.13
N GLY A 26 -22.37 -4.10 -3.65
CA GLY A 26 -23.21 -5.02 -2.88
C GLY A 26 -22.50 -6.30 -2.46
N ASP A 27 -21.65 -6.86 -3.32
CA ASP A 27 -20.87 -8.06 -3.01
C ASP A 27 -19.68 -7.74 -2.11
N LEU A 28 -19.08 -6.56 -2.26
CA LEU A 28 -18.07 -6.05 -1.33
C LEU A 28 -18.64 -5.92 0.10
N VAL A 29 -19.90 -5.51 0.25
CA VAL A 29 -20.58 -5.49 1.57
C VAL A 29 -20.68 -6.89 2.16
N LYS A 30 -21.11 -7.89 1.38
CA LYS A 30 -21.19 -9.28 1.86
C LYS A 30 -19.81 -9.81 2.25
N LEU A 31 -18.79 -9.50 1.46
CA LEU A 31 -17.41 -9.90 1.74
C LEU A 31 -16.88 -9.23 3.02
N SER A 32 -17.19 -7.95 3.22
CA SER A 32 -16.82 -7.22 4.43
C SER A 32 -17.54 -7.74 5.68
N GLU A 33 -18.81 -8.11 5.55
CA GLU A 33 -19.56 -8.76 6.63
C GLU A 33 -18.92 -10.09 7.02
N LYS A 34 -18.56 -10.92 6.03
CA LYS A 34 -17.92 -12.22 6.26
C LYS A 34 -16.50 -12.11 6.84
N GLU A 35 -15.64 -11.30 6.24
CA GLU A 35 -14.19 -11.27 6.53
C GLU A 35 -13.81 -10.26 7.62
N MET A 36 -14.67 -9.28 7.87
CA MET A 36 -14.40 -8.18 8.81
C MET A 36 -15.49 -7.99 9.86
N ASN A 37 -16.61 -8.75 9.79
CA ASN A 37 -17.79 -8.57 10.63
C ASN A 37 -18.34 -7.13 10.59
N TRP A 38 -18.27 -6.50 9.41
CA TRP A 38 -18.73 -5.15 9.21
C TRP A 38 -20.20 -5.09 8.80
N LYS A 39 -20.92 -4.13 9.38
CA LYS A 39 -22.25 -3.75 8.89
C LYS A 39 -22.10 -3.01 7.55
N LYS A 40 -23.14 -3.09 6.72
CA LYS A 40 -23.27 -2.35 5.46
C LYS A 40 -22.87 -0.87 5.56
N SER A 41 -23.33 -0.17 6.60
CA SER A 41 -23.00 1.25 6.80
C SER A 41 -21.51 1.49 7.01
N THR A 42 -20.84 0.62 7.77
CA THR A 42 -19.39 0.70 8.00
C THR A 42 -18.63 0.51 6.69
N THR A 43 -18.98 -0.51 5.90
CA THR A 43 -18.34 -0.75 4.59
C THR A 43 -18.44 0.47 3.68
N TYR A 44 -19.62 1.05 3.51
CA TYR A 44 -19.79 2.23 2.66
C TYR A 44 -19.08 3.47 3.20
N THR A 45 -19.05 3.65 4.52
CA THR A 45 -18.36 4.80 5.15
C THR A 45 -16.86 4.72 4.90
N VAL A 46 -16.26 3.54 5.10
CA VAL A 46 -14.83 3.33 4.86
C VAL A 46 -14.52 3.39 3.36
N LEU A 47 -15.32 2.75 2.52
CA LEU A 47 -15.16 2.81 1.06
C LEU A 47 -15.19 4.24 0.54
N LYS A 48 -16.17 5.05 0.98
CA LYS A 48 -16.27 6.46 0.59
C LYS A 48 -15.00 7.22 0.97
N LYS A 49 -14.51 7.03 2.19
CA LYS A 49 -13.25 7.65 2.65
C LYS A 49 -12.08 7.24 1.76
N LEU A 50 -11.92 5.97 1.42
CA LEU A 50 -10.81 5.53 0.57
C LEU A 50 -10.95 6.02 -0.89
N CYS A 51 -12.18 6.23 -1.37
CA CYS A 51 -12.41 6.90 -2.65
C CYS A 51 -12.01 8.38 -2.61
N GLU A 52 -12.37 9.11 -1.55
CA GLU A 52 -11.95 10.50 -1.33
C GLU A 52 -10.42 10.65 -1.20
N LYS A 53 -9.73 9.58 -0.78
CA LYS A 53 -8.26 9.53 -0.75
C LYS A 53 -7.62 9.14 -2.08
N GLY A 54 -8.41 8.88 -3.12
CA GLY A 54 -7.93 8.52 -4.45
C GLY A 54 -7.27 7.15 -4.51
N ILE A 55 -7.61 6.25 -3.59
CA ILE A 55 -7.06 4.88 -3.58
C ILE A 55 -7.94 3.95 -4.42
N PHE A 56 -9.26 4.11 -4.28
CA PHE A 56 -10.27 3.37 -5.01
C PHE A 56 -11.25 4.33 -5.67
N GLN A 57 -12.11 3.79 -6.51
CA GLN A 57 -13.27 4.46 -7.06
C GLN A 57 -14.48 3.52 -7.00
N ASN A 58 -15.66 4.10 -6.94
CA ASN A 58 -16.92 3.37 -7.01
C ASN A 58 -17.81 4.02 -8.08
N GLU A 59 -17.83 3.43 -9.27
CA GLU A 59 -18.58 3.93 -10.42
C GLU A 59 -19.67 2.92 -10.79
N ASN A 60 -20.91 3.39 -10.93
CA ASN A 60 -22.06 2.54 -11.25
C ASN A 60 -22.20 1.31 -10.33
N ALA A 61 -21.91 1.49 -9.04
CA ALA A 61 -21.88 0.42 -8.02
C ALA A 61 -20.81 -0.67 -8.27
N VAL A 62 -19.76 -0.38 -9.03
CA VAL A 62 -18.58 -1.24 -9.23
C VAL A 62 -17.37 -0.54 -8.63
N VAL A 63 -16.69 -1.24 -7.73
CA VAL A 63 -15.49 -0.78 -7.03
C VAL A 63 -14.25 -1.29 -7.74
N SER A 64 -13.30 -0.37 -8.01
CA SER A 64 -11.99 -0.66 -8.60
C SER A 64 -10.92 0.26 -8.01
N SER A 65 -9.65 -0.08 -8.21
CA SER A 65 -8.50 0.66 -7.72
C SER A 65 -8.10 1.78 -8.68
N LEU A 66 -7.74 2.92 -8.09
CA LEU A 66 -7.06 4.02 -8.78
C LEU A 66 -5.54 3.89 -8.65
N ILE A 67 -5.08 3.22 -7.59
CA ILE A 67 -3.67 2.85 -7.39
C ILE A 67 -3.60 1.36 -7.05
N SER A 68 -2.62 0.67 -7.64
CA SER A 68 -2.39 -0.74 -7.31
C SER A 68 -1.84 -0.88 -5.89
N LYS A 69 -1.95 -2.09 -5.34
CA LYS A 69 -1.34 -2.46 -4.05
C LYS A 69 0.16 -2.13 -4.02
N ASP A 70 0.88 -2.54 -5.07
CA ASP A 70 2.33 -2.32 -5.16
C ASP A 70 2.68 -0.84 -5.24
N GLU A 71 1.91 -0.05 -5.99
CA GLU A 71 2.11 1.39 -6.08
C GLU A 71 1.86 2.07 -4.72
N TYR A 72 0.81 1.68 -4.00
CA TYR A 72 0.54 2.17 -2.67
C TYR A 72 1.71 1.87 -1.72
N TYR A 73 2.18 0.62 -1.66
CA TYR A 73 3.29 0.28 -0.75
C TYR A 73 4.62 0.90 -1.19
N ALA A 74 4.88 1.06 -2.49
CA ALA A 74 6.06 1.76 -2.99
C ALA A 74 6.06 3.22 -2.53
N LYS A 75 4.96 3.95 -2.72
CA LYS A 75 4.83 5.33 -2.24
C LYS A 75 4.92 5.44 -0.72
N GLN A 76 4.35 4.48 0.04
CA GLN A 76 4.50 4.44 1.49
C GLN A 76 5.95 4.21 1.92
N SER A 77 6.71 3.38 1.20
CA SER A 77 8.10 3.09 1.51
C SER A 77 9.00 4.31 1.30
N ILE A 78 8.81 5.05 0.19
CA ILE A 78 9.53 6.30 -0.09
C ILE A 78 9.25 7.30 1.01
N ARG A 79 7.98 7.50 1.35
CA ARG A 79 7.58 8.40 2.43
C ARG A 79 8.18 8.01 3.78
N PHE A 80 8.24 6.72 4.09
CA PHE A 80 8.87 6.26 5.33
C PHE A 80 10.36 6.65 5.38
N VAL A 81 11.07 6.53 4.26
CA VAL A 81 12.48 6.97 4.15
C VAL A 81 12.59 8.50 4.28
N GLU A 82 11.68 9.25 3.65
CA GLU A 82 11.60 10.72 3.80
C GLU A 82 11.35 11.14 5.25
N ASP A 83 10.28 10.66 5.86
CA ASP A 83 9.81 11.07 7.18
C ASP A 83 10.75 10.60 8.32
N THR A 84 11.34 9.40 8.20
CA THR A 84 12.12 8.77 9.29
C THR A 84 13.63 8.96 9.14
N PHE A 85 14.14 9.00 7.91
CA PHE A 85 15.58 9.07 7.62
C PHE A 85 15.98 10.37 6.91
N GLY A 86 15.05 11.33 6.79
CA GLY A 86 15.28 12.60 6.11
C GLY A 86 15.58 12.43 4.63
N GLY A 87 14.96 11.42 3.99
CA GLY A 87 15.18 11.08 2.57
C GLY A 87 16.50 10.36 2.29
N SER A 88 17.29 10.04 3.31
CA SER A 88 18.59 9.41 3.14
C SER A 88 18.47 7.89 3.04
N LEU A 89 18.43 7.38 1.80
CA LEU A 89 18.48 5.95 1.52
C LEU A 89 19.69 5.24 2.15
N PRO A 90 20.92 5.81 2.13
CA PRO A 90 22.06 5.20 2.83
C PRO A 90 21.87 5.06 4.34
N LYS A 91 21.24 6.05 5.02
CA LYS A 91 20.95 5.95 6.46
C LYS A 91 19.94 4.84 6.75
N PHE A 92 18.89 4.74 5.93
CA PHE A 92 17.92 3.65 6.03
C PHE A 92 18.59 2.28 5.89
N LEU A 93 19.37 2.08 4.82
CA LEU A 93 20.06 0.80 4.57
C LEU A 93 21.05 0.47 5.69
N THR A 94 21.82 1.45 6.17
CA THR A 94 22.76 1.26 7.28
C THR A 94 22.04 0.80 8.55
N ALA A 95 20.90 1.42 8.88
CA ALA A 95 20.09 1.03 10.04
C ALA A 95 19.48 -0.37 9.87
N PHE A 96 18.98 -0.69 8.68
CA PHE A 96 18.37 -1.99 8.36
C PHE A 96 19.40 -3.14 8.47
N ILE A 97 20.59 -2.95 7.90
CA ILE A 97 21.65 -3.97 7.87
C ILE A 97 22.30 -4.16 9.25
N ARG A 98 22.29 -3.14 10.12
CA ARG A 98 22.86 -3.24 11.47
C ARG A 98 22.24 -4.37 12.31
N GLY A 99 20.98 -4.72 12.05
CA GLY A 99 20.27 -5.80 12.75
C GLY A 99 20.40 -7.19 12.11
N LYS A 100 20.75 -7.27 10.82
CA LYS A 100 20.91 -8.52 10.05
C LYS A 100 21.94 -8.32 8.94
N LYS A 101 23.01 -9.10 8.95
CA LYS A 101 23.99 -9.10 7.84
C LYS A 101 23.29 -9.51 6.54
N LEU A 102 23.63 -8.85 5.45
CA LEU A 102 23.22 -9.27 4.11
C LEU A 102 23.93 -10.57 3.74
N SER A 103 23.23 -11.46 3.06
CA SER A 103 23.88 -12.56 2.36
C SER A 103 24.70 -12.03 1.18
N ASN A 104 25.68 -12.79 0.72
CA ASN A 104 26.45 -12.43 -0.48
C ASN A 104 25.53 -12.21 -1.69
N HIS A 105 24.51 -13.05 -1.85
CA HIS A 105 23.52 -12.90 -2.92
C HIS A 105 22.77 -11.56 -2.83
N GLN A 106 22.26 -11.21 -1.65
CA GLN A 106 21.54 -9.95 -1.45
C GLN A 106 22.43 -8.73 -1.68
N ALA A 107 23.71 -8.82 -1.27
CA ALA A 107 24.66 -7.73 -1.48
C ALA A 107 24.96 -7.50 -2.97
N GLU A 108 25.15 -8.57 -3.75
CA GLU A 108 25.39 -8.45 -5.20
C GLU A 108 24.15 -7.97 -5.94
N GLU A 109 22.96 -8.43 -5.56
CA GLU A 109 21.70 -7.96 -6.15
C GLU A 109 21.45 -6.47 -5.90
N LEU A 110 21.71 -5.99 -4.67
CA LEU A 110 21.64 -4.56 -4.35
C LEU A 110 22.65 -3.72 -5.14
N LYS A 111 23.90 -4.18 -5.27
CA LYS A 111 24.91 -3.48 -6.08
C LYS A 111 24.46 -3.35 -7.53
N ARG A 112 23.96 -4.44 -8.11
CA ARG A 112 23.46 -4.45 -9.50
C ARG A 112 22.32 -3.46 -9.70
N LEU A 113 21.33 -3.43 -8.79
CA LEU A 113 20.22 -2.48 -8.86
C LEU A 113 20.69 -1.03 -8.82
N ILE A 114 21.68 -0.71 -7.97
CA ILE A 114 22.27 0.64 -7.89
C ILE A 114 22.97 0.99 -9.21
N ASP A 115 23.77 0.08 -9.76
CA ASP A 115 24.50 0.32 -11.01
C ASP A 115 23.58 0.51 -12.21
N GLU A 116 22.43 -0.18 -12.23
CA GLU A 116 21.41 -0.05 -13.29
C GLU A 116 20.63 1.29 -13.22
N HIS A 117 20.56 1.93 -12.05
CA HIS A 117 19.73 3.13 -11.81
C HIS A 117 20.53 4.37 -11.37
N LYS A 118 21.85 4.35 -11.47
CA LYS A 118 22.69 5.52 -11.18
C LYS A 118 22.49 6.60 -12.24
N GLU A 119 22.40 7.84 -11.80
CA GLU A 119 22.43 9.00 -12.70
C GLU A 119 23.81 9.06 -13.39
N VAL A 120 23.81 9.38 -14.69
CA VAL A 120 25.02 9.50 -15.53
C VAL A 120 25.52 10.93 -15.54
#